data_AF-A0A0K8UXX7-F1
#
_entry.id   AF-A0A0K8UXX7-F1
#
_cell.length_a   1.000
_cell.length_b   1.000
_cell.length_c   1.000
_cell.angle_alpha   90.00
_cell.angle_beta   90.00
_cell.angle_gamma   90.00
#
_symmetry.space_group_name_H-M   'P 1'
#
loop_
_entity.id
_entity.type
_entity.pdbx_description
1 polymer ?
#
loop_
_entity_poly.entity_id
_entity_poly.type
_entity_poly.pdbx_seq_one_letter_code
_entity_poly.pdbx_strand_id
1 'polypeptide(L)'
;DTPWIVGNAPAKGEGLAMALRLTTNKKLRKEFNKEFSKRLSIMLDLPFVCDTEDVIESLVTEYMDGKRELNDETLDGFLELLGDAYFVYPTYRLLSYNVDSNRTDFRGIINFDYRGPYSYSKIFTNSLKDFGTAHVDDSLFLFEGPRGVSYGYLKKSREAALVRRYVRLYQSFAENGYSDEFADIEECNDLNFPNCEYLSIVKDEEPFQTSNSWNIERMALWDHIYDSC
;
A
#
# COMPACT_ATOMS: atom_id res chain seq x y z
N ASP A 1 8.86 -24.89 6.40
CA ASP A 1 8.45 -23.89 5.40
C ASP A 1 6.94 -23.94 5.25
N THR A 2 6.29 -22.80 5.36
CA THR A 2 4.83 -22.62 5.34
C THR A 2 4.50 -21.67 4.19
N PRO A 3 3.72 -22.10 3.18
CA PRO A 3 3.37 -21.26 2.05
C PRO A 3 2.81 -19.90 2.49
N TRP A 4 3.31 -18.83 1.89
CA TRP A 4 2.85 -17.48 2.20
C TRP A 4 2.74 -16.59 0.96
N ILE A 5 1.79 -15.67 1.03
CA ILE A 5 1.59 -14.56 0.10
C ILE A 5 1.64 -13.26 0.90
N VAL A 6 2.00 -12.17 0.24
CA VAL A 6 1.98 -10.82 0.83
C VAL A 6 1.21 -9.89 -0.09
N GLY A 7 0.62 -8.82 0.45
CA GLY A 7 -0.01 -7.83 -0.39
C GLY A 7 -0.29 -6.51 0.31
N ASN A 8 -0.48 -5.48 -0.50
CA ASN A 8 -0.79 -4.12 -0.07
C ASN A 8 -1.81 -3.48 -1.03
N ALA A 9 -2.48 -2.43 -0.59
CA ALA A 9 -3.07 -1.44 -1.48
C ALA A 9 -1.96 -0.53 -2.08
N PRO A 10 -2.26 0.35 -3.05
CA PRO A 10 -1.31 1.35 -3.52
C PRO A 10 -0.79 2.23 -2.38
N ALA A 11 0.47 2.69 -2.48
CA ALA A 11 1.14 3.51 -1.46
C ALA A 11 0.27 4.69 -0.98
N LYS A 12 -0.28 5.47 -1.90
CA LYS A 12 -1.20 6.57 -1.57
C LYS A 12 -2.38 6.12 -0.68
N GLY A 13 -2.96 4.98 -1.01
CA GLY A 13 -4.08 4.36 -0.31
C GLY A 13 -3.73 3.87 1.08
N GLU A 14 -2.56 3.26 1.20
CA GLU A 14 -1.95 2.82 2.45
C GLU A 14 -1.69 4.00 3.39
N GLY A 15 -1.11 5.08 2.85
CA GLY A 15 -0.83 6.31 3.60
C GLY A 15 -2.07 7.00 4.20
N LEU A 16 -3.27 6.74 3.68
CA LEU A 16 -4.50 7.26 4.28
C LEU A 16 -4.73 6.75 5.70
N ALA A 17 -4.36 5.50 5.99
CA ALA A 17 -4.48 4.92 7.33
C ALA A 17 -3.54 5.60 8.34
N MET A 18 -2.42 6.14 7.86
CA MET A 18 -1.46 6.88 8.68
C MET A 18 -1.83 8.36 8.80
N ALA A 19 -2.26 8.98 7.70
CA ALA A 19 -2.62 10.40 7.66
C ALA A 19 -3.93 10.73 8.36
N LEU A 20 -4.90 9.81 8.38
CA LEU A 20 -6.19 9.96 9.05
C LEU A 20 -6.88 11.29 8.70
N ARG A 21 -7.16 12.13 9.72
CA ARG A 21 -7.84 13.41 9.57
C ARG A 21 -6.95 14.52 9.01
N LEU A 22 -5.62 14.37 8.99
CA LEU A 22 -4.74 15.34 8.31
C LEU A 22 -5.08 15.42 6.81
N THR A 23 -5.56 14.31 6.24
CA THR A 23 -5.96 14.20 4.84
C THR A 23 -7.09 15.15 4.44
N THR A 24 -7.94 15.62 5.35
CA THR A 24 -9.11 16.46 5.00
C THR A 24 -9.26 17.70 5.84
N ASN A 25 -8.68 17.73 7.04
CA ASN A 25 -8.84 18.82 7.98
C ASN A 25 -7.80 19.91 7.73
N LYS A 26 -8.19 20.97 7.03
CA LYS A 26 -7.33 22.13 6.74
C LYS A 26 -6.75 22.80 7.98
N LYS A 27 -7.45 22.77 9.13
CA LYS A 27 -6.91 23.29 10.39
C LYS A 27 -5.76 22.40 10.89
N LEU A 28 -5.92 21.09 10.85
CA LEU A 28 -4.84 20.16 11.23
C LEU A 28 -3.63 20.29 10.30
N ARG A 29 -3.84 20.43 8.98
CA ARG A 29 -2.74 20.70 8.05
C ARG A 29 -2.03 22.01 8.36
N LYS A 30 -2.77 23.09 8.66
CA LYS A 30 -2.17 24.37 9.06
C LYS A 30 -1.34 24.23 10.34
N GLU A 31 -1.77 23.43 11.32
CA GLU A 31 -0.99 23.15 12.52
C GLU A 31 0.24 22.27 12.22
N PHE A 32 0.09 21.29 11.33
CA PHE A 32 1.19 20.46 10.85
C PHE A 32 2.28 21.32 10.19
N ASN A 33 1.89 22.25 9.33
CA ASN A 33 2.82 23.11 8.59
C ASN A 33 3.62 24.10 9.48
N LYS A 34 3.23 24.33 10.75
CA LYS A 34 3.99 25.21 11.66
C LYS A 34 5.36 24.64 12.06
N GLU A 35 5.47 23.32 12.12
CA GLU A 35 6.71 22.61 12.46
C GLU A 35 6.84 21.40 11.52
N PHE A 36 6.77 21.66 10.20
CA PHE A 36 6.63 20.63 9.18
C PHE A 36 7.66 19.49 9.33
N SER A 37 8.97 19.79 9.32
CA SER A 37 10.03 18.75 9.40
C SER A 37 9.88 17.90 10.65
N LYS A 38 9.75 18.55 11.81
CA LYS A 38 9.64 17.89 13.11
C LYS A 38 8.39 17.02 13.20
N ARG A 39 7.25 17.47 12.65
CA ARG A 39 6.01 16.70 12.69
C ARG A 39 6.00 15.58 11.67
N LEU A 40 6.64 15.76 10.52
CA LEU A 40 6.88 14.69 9.55
C LEU A 40 7.79 13.62 10.14
N SER A 41 8.91 14.01 10.76
CA SER A 41 9.81 13.13 11.49
C SER A 41 9.06 12.28 12.54
N ILE A 42 8.29 12.92 13.43
CA ILE A 42 7.45 12.21 14.42
C ILE A 42 6.46 11.26 13.75
N MET A 43 5.90 11.66 12.61
CA MET A 43 4.89 10.88 11.91
C MET A 43 5.47 9.70 11.13
N LEU A 44 6.75 9.75 10.77
CA LEU A 44 7.49 8.66 10.14
C LEU A 44 8.15 7.72 11.17
N ASP A 45 8.22 8.13 12.44
CA ASP A 45 8.87 7.40 13.52
C ASP A 45 10.29 6.95 13.14
N LEU A 46 11.04 7.84 12.48
CA LEU A 46 12.39 7.54 12.03
C LEU A 46 13.29 7.22 13.24
N PRO A 47 14.18 6.21 13.13
CA PRO A 47 15.20 5.98 14.14
C PRO A 47 15.98 7.27 14.43
N PHE A 48 16.37 7.52 15.68
CA PHE A 48 17.07 8.75 16.07
C PHE A 48 18.30 9.07 15.20
N VAL A 49 19.01 8.04 14.73
CA VAL A 49 20.19 8.18 13.84
C VAL A 49 19.79 8.67 12.44
N CYS A 50 18.60 8.27 11.97
CA CYS A 50 18.03 8.68 10.67
C CYS A 50 17.28 10.00 10.71
N ASP A 51 16.85 10.44 11.89
CA ASP A 51 16.02 11.63 12.07
C ASP A 51 16.86 12.92 11.93
N THR A 52 17.29 13.19 10.69
CA THR A 52 18.12 14.33 10.30
C THR A 52 17.39 15.20 9.27
N GLU A 53 17.76 16.48 9.21
CA GLU A 53 17.14 17.40 8.24
C GLU A 53 17.45 17.02 6.80
N ASP A 54 18.60 16.41 6.53
CA ASP A 54 18.99 15.94 5.19
C ASP A 54 18.12 14.76 4.72
N VAL A 55 17.79 13.83 5.63
CA VAL A 55 16.85 12.74 5.35
C VAL A 55 15.45 13.30 5.09
N ILE A 56 14.98 14.24 5.92
CA ILE A 56 13.69 14.90 5.70
C ILE A 56 13.67 15.65 4.37
N GLU A 57 14.72 16.38 4.00
CA GLU A 57 14.81 17.09 2.71
C GLU A 57 14.78 16.12 1.53
N SER A 58 15.45 14.97 1.64
CA SER A 58 15.45 13.94 0.60
C SER A 58 14.05 13.37 0.38
N LEU A 59 13.32 13.07 1.47
CA LEU A 59 11.94 12.60 1.41
C LEU A 59 10.99 13.69 0.87
N VAL A 60 11.16 14.95 1.27
CA VAL A 60 10.32 16.03 0.76
C VAL A 60 10.59 16.32 -0.71
N THR A 61 11.84 16.20 -1.14
CA THR A 61 12.23 16.36 -2.54
C THR A 61 11.58 15.30 -3.41
N GLU A 62 11.69 14.03 -3.02
CA GLU A 62 11.16 12.89 -3.77
C GLU A 62 9.62 12.89 -3.83
N TYR A 63 8.97 13.10 -2.69
CA TYR A 63 7.52 12.90 -2.60
C TYR A 63 6.70 14.17 -2.79
N MET A 64 7.27 15.35 -2.56
CA MET A 64 6.51 16.61 -2.54
C MET A 64 7.17 17.72 -3.38
N ASP A 65 8.04 17.36 -4.33
CA ASP A 65 8.78 18.29 -5.19
C ASP A 65 9.54 19.37 -4.41
N GLY A 66 10.07 19.03 -3.23
CA GLY A 66 10.77 19.97 -2.35
C GLY A 66 9.85 20.93 -1.57
N LYS A 67 8.52 20.79 -1.68
CA LYS A 67 7.56 21.70 -1.04
C LYS A 67 7.26 21.28 0.40
N ARG A 68 7.78 22.05 1.35
CA ARG A 68 7.58 21.88 2.80
C ARG A 68 6.25 22.47 3.30
N GLU A 69 5.16 22.09 2.65
CA GLU A 69 3.82 22.47 3.04
C GLU A 69 2.85 21.35 2.71
N LEU A 70 2.10 20.84 3.69
CA LEU A 70 0.99 19.93 3.45
C LEU A 70 -0.25 20.73 3.04
N ASN A 71 -0.58 20.71 1.75
CA ASN A 71 -1.73 21.39 1.16
C ASN A 71 -2.42 20.45 0.16
N ASP A 72 -3.30 20.94 -0.73
CA ASP A 72 -3.98 20.05 -1.70
C ASP A 72 -3.08 19.60 -2.85
N GLU A 73 -1.97 20.30 -3.12
CA GLU A 73 -0.97 19.99 -4.16
C GLU A 73 -0.01 18.89 -3.70
N THR A 74 0.46 18.96 -2.46
CA THR A 74 1.43 17.99 -1.90
C THR A 74 0.78 16.78 -1.23
N LEU A 75 -0.54 16.78 -1.08
CA LEU A 75 -1.25 15.74 -0.32
C LEU A 75 -1.00 14.34 -0.87
N ASP A 76 -1.09 14.16 -2.18
CA ASP A 76 -0.99 12.82 -2.78
C ASP A 76 0.41 12.23 -2.55
N GLY A 77 1.44 13.04 -2.79
CA GLY A 77 2.82 12.66 -2.50
C GLY A 77 3.11 12.43 -1.02
N PHE A 78 2.54 13.26 -0.13
CA PHE A 78 2.60 13.03 1.32
C PHE A 78 1.96 11.70 1.73
N LEU A 79 0.83 11.32 1.11
CA LEU A 79 0.20 10.03 1.36
C LEU A 79 1.05 8.87 0.83
N GLU A 80 1.62 9.01 -0.36
CA GLU A 80 2.55 8.02 -0.90
C GLU A 80 3.78 7.83 0.00
N LEU A 81 4.35 8.92 0.53
CA LEU A 81 5.46 8.87 1.48
C LEU A 81 5.14 7.99 2.69
N LEU A 82 3.96 8.20 3.30
CA LEU A 82 3.53 7.42 4.44
C LEU A 82 3.20 5.97 4.07
N GLY A 83 2.60 5.74 2.91
CA GLY A 83 2.32 4.39 2.42
C GLY A 83 3.59 3.59 2.15
N ASP A 84 4.57 4.23 1.52
CA ASP A 84 5.86 3.62 1.25
C ASP A 84 6.60 3.33 2.56
N ALA A 85 6.66 4.30 3.49
CA ALA A 85 7.30 4.11 4.79
C ALA A 85 6.74 2.94 5.61
N TYR A 86 5.41 2.80 5.66
CA TYR A 86 4.75 1.88 6.59
C TYR A 86 4.33 0.54 5.99
N PHE A 87 4.22 0.43 4.66
CA PHE A 87 3.64 -0.76 4.02
C PHE A 87 4.48 -1.27 2.85
N VAL A 88 4.75 -0.42 1.85
CA VAL A 88 5.41 -0.86 0.61
C VAL A 88 6.89 -1.17 0.85
N TYR A 89 7.64 -0.30 1.52
CA TYR A 89 9.06 -0.55 1.82
C TYR A 89 9.27 -1.75 2.75
N PRO A 90 8.51 -1.93 3.85
CA PRO A 90 8.56 -3.18 4.62
C PRO A 90 8.29 -4.44 3.80
N THR A 91 7.34 -4.37 2.84
CA THR A 91 7.08 -5.48 1.92
C THR A 91 8.26 -5.73 0.98
N TYR A 92 8.83 -4.68 0.42
CA TYR A 92 10.04 -4.76 -0.41
C TYR A 92 11.20 -5.40 0.36
N ARG A 93 11.44 -5.00 1.62
CA ARG A 93 12.47 -5.61 2.48
C ARG A 93 12.17 -7.07 2.81
N LEU A 94 10.92 -7.43 3.06
CA LEU A 94 10.49 -8.82 3.22
C LEU A 94 10.84 -9.65 1.98
N LEU A 95 10.61 -9.12 0.78
CA LEU A 95 10.94 -9.80 -0.48
C LEU A 95 12.45 -9.91 -0.67
N SER A 96 13.23 -8.86 -0.40
CA SER A 96 14.70 -8.92 -0.42
C SER A 96 15.22 -10.03 0.49
N TYR A 97 14.72 -10.12 1.73
CA TYR A 97 15.12 -11.19 2.65
C TYR A 97 14.67 -12.58 2.21
N ASN A 98 13.54 -12.69 1.50
CA ASN A 98 13.12 -13.96 0.93
C ASN A 98 14.06 -14.39 -0.20
N VAL A 99 14.39 -13.48 -1.13
CA VAL A 99 15.30 -13.72 -2.26
C VAL A 99 16.69 -14.11 -1.78
N ASP A 100 17.20 -13.45 -0.73
CA ASP A 100 18.51 -13.77 -0.14
C ASP A 100 18.50 -15.07 0.68
N SER A 101 17.33 -15.67 0.88
CA SER A 101 17.18 -16.92 1.61
C SER A 101 17.04 -18.11 0.67
N ASN A 102 17.38 -19.31 1.15
CA ASN A 102 17.13 -20.56 0.42
C ASN A 102 15.68 -21.07 0.57
N ARG A 103 14.72 -20.18 0.86
CA ARG A 103 13.32 -20.57 1.06
C ARG A 103 12.60 -20.75 -0.27
N THR A 104 11.64 -21.67 -0.28
CA THR A 104 10.85 -22.05 -1.46
C THR A 104 9.35 -22.06 -1.16
N ASP A 105 8.94 -21.34 -0.10
CA ASP A 105 7.55 -21.25 0.35
C ASP A 105 6.88 -19.90 0.09
N PHE A 106 7.57 -18.99 -0.59
CA PHE A 106 6.93 -17.80 -1.13
C PHE A 106 6.04 -18.18 -2.33
N ARG A 107 4.85 -17.57 -2.43
CA ARG A 107 3.86 -17.97 -3.44
C ARG A 107 3.29 -16.82 -4.27
N GLY A 108 3.58 -15.57 -3.91
CA GLY A 108 3.13 -14.44 -4.71
C GLY A 108 2.87 -13.17 -3.93
N ILE A 109 2.72 -12.10 -4.71
CA ILE A 109 2.45 -10.74 -4.24
C ILE A 109 1.06 -10.34 -4.76
N ILE A 110 0.27 -9.67 -3.93
CA ILE A 110 -1.00 -9.05 -4.31
C ILE A 110 -0.87 -7.53 -4.19
N ASN A 111 -1.20 -6.81 -5.25
CA ASN A 111 -1.48 -5.38 -5.18
C ASN A 111 -2.97 -5.15 -5.40
N PHE A 112 -3.69 -4.73 -4.36
CA PHE A 112 -5.14 -4.54 -4.43
C PHE A 112 -5.47 -3.08 -4.72
N ASP A 113 -5.77 -2.75 -5.97
CA ASP A 113 -6.20 -1.42 -6.43
C ASP A 113 -7.60 -1.42 -7.07
N TYR A 114 -8.53 -2.16 -6.45
CA TYR A 114 -9.93 -2.13 -6.84
C TYR A 114 -10.72 -1.22 -5.93
N ARG A 115 -11.02 -0.01 -6.39
CA ARG A 115 -11.91 0.91 -5.67
C ARG A 115 -13.39 0.56 -5.89
N GLY A 116 -13.96 -0.16 -4.94
CA GLY A 116 -15.40 -0.45 -4.86
C GLY A 116 -16.29 0.76 -4.53
N PRO A 117 -17.61 0.57 -4.36
CA PRO A 117 -18.53 1.62 -3.90
C PRO A 117 -18.39 1.95 -2.40
N TYR A 118 -17.77 1.06 -1.62
CA TYR A 118 -17.49 1.25 -0.19
C TYR A 118 -15.98 1.40 0.03
N SER A 119 -15.59 2.13 1.08
CA SER A 119 -14.19 2.28 1.47
C SER A 119 -14.02 2.76 2.90
N TYR A 120 -12.95 2.31 3.53
CA TYR A 120 -12.45 2.77 4.82
C TYR A 120 -11.88 4.19 4.79
N SER A 121 -11.59 4.75 3.62
CA SER A 121 -11.21 6.17 3.48
C SER A 121 -12.18 7.12 4.20
N LYS A 122 -13.49 6.78 4.22
CA LYS A 122 -14.49 7.53 4.98
C LYS A 122 -14.23 7.54 6.49
N ILE A 123 -13.80 6.40 7.05
CA ILE A 123 -13.46 6.29 8.47
C ILE A 123 -12.19 7.08 8.77
N PHE A 124 -11.12 6.86 7.98
CA PHE A 124 -9.83 7.49 8.22
C PHE A 124 -9.93 9.02 8.14
N THR A 125 -10.61 9.51 7.11
CA THR A 125 -10.59 10.93 6.75
C THR A 125 -11.82 11.71 7.18
N ASN A 126 -12.87 11.04 7.64
CA ASN A 126 -14.19 11.64 7.89
C ASN A 126 -14.73 12.43 6.68
N SER A 127 -14.52 11.90 5.47
CA SER A 127 -14.92 12.51 4.20
C SER A 127 -15.47 11.48 3.22
N LEU A 128 -16.30 11.93 2.29
CA LEU A 128 -16.79 11.14 1.15
C LEU A 128 -15.96 11.37 -0.12
N LYS A 129 -14.89 12.17 -0.05
CA LYS A 129 -13.96 12.36 -1.17
C LYS A 129 -13.39 11.01 -1.58
N ASP A 130 -13.30 10.79 -2.88
CA ASP A 130 -12.59 9.65 -3.42
C ASP A 130 -11.08 9.88 -3.34
N PHE A 131 -10.38 8.96 -2.68
CA PHE A 131 -8.93 8.97 -2.55
C PHE A 131 -8.27 7.79 -3.28
N GLY A 132 -9.06 7.03 -4.07
CA GLY A 132 -8.64 5.73 -4.59
C GLY A 132 -8.88 4.61 -3.57
N THR A 133 -8.26 3.46 -3.84
CA THR A 133 -8.28 2.29 -2.96
C THR A 133 -7.52 2.60 -1.68
N ALA A 134 -8.14 2.42 -0.52
CA ALA A 134 -7.51 2.70 0.78
C ALA A 134 -7.05 1.41 1.48
N HIS A 135 -6.16 1.53 2.46
CA HIS A 135 -5.84 0.43 3.37
C HIS A 135 -7.12 -0.25 3.88
N VAL A 136 -7.12 -1.58 3.94
CA VAL A 136 -8.24 -2.44 4.39
C VAL A 136 -9.45 -2.49 3.44
N ASP A 137 -9.46 -1.75 2.31
CA ASP A 137 -10.57 -1.84 1.35
C ASP A 137 -10.68 -3.23 0.70
N ASP A 138 -9.57 -3.93 0.56
CA ASP A 138 -9.49 -5.33 0.10
C ASP A 138 -10.32 -6.27 1.01
N SER A 139 -10.32 -6.04 2.32
CA SER A 139 -11.08 -6.83 3.29
C SER A 139 -12.59 -6.74 3.05
N LEU A 140 -13.09 -5.66 2.43
CA LEU A 140 -14.50 -5.52 2.06
C LEU A 140 -14.90 -6.49 0.95
N PHE A 141 -13.94 -7.13 0.29
CA PHE A 141 -14.14 -8.16 -0.71
C PHE A 141 -13.92 -9.59 -0.19
N LEU A 142 -13.47 -9.72 1.07
CA LEU A 142 -13.28 -11.01 1.76
C LEU A 142 -14.33 -11.24 2.85
N PHE A 143 -14.69 -10.18 3.57
CA PHE A 143 -15.57 -10.23 4.74
C PHE A 143 -16.73 -9.26 4.58
N GLU A 144 -17.83 -9.55 5.28
CA GLU A 144 -18.88 -8.55 5.47
C GLU A 144 -18.32 -7.38 6.28
N GLY A 145 -18.20 -6.22 5.65
CA GLY A 145 -17.69 -5.02 6.31
C GLY A 145 -18.59 -4.56 7.46
N PRO A 146 -18.04 -3.80 8.43
CA PRO A 146 -18.79 -3.30 9.57
C PRO A 146 -19.95 -2.40 9.13
N ARG A 147 -21.05 -2.43 9.91
CA ARG A 147 -22.21 -1.56 9.67
C ARG A 147 -21.79 -0.10 9.63
N GLY A 148 -22.16 0.60 8.56
CA GLY A 148 -21.83 2.01 8.33
C GLY A 148 -20.65 2.26 7.38
N VAL A 149 -19.91 1.20 7.04
CA VAL A 149 -18.87 1.19 6.00
C VAL A 149 -19.38 0.52 4.74
N SER A 150 -19.90 -0.70 4.87
CA SER A 150 -20.47 -1.49 3.78
C SER A 150 -21.89 -1.92 4.11
N TYR A 151 -22.70 -2.08 3.07
CA TYR A 151 -24.04 -2.69 3.13
C TYR A 151 -24.13 -3.97 2.28
N GLY A 152 -22.96 -4.53 1.93
CA GLY A 152 -22.85 -5.64 1.00
C GLY A 152 -23.06 -5.22 -0.46
N TYR A 153 -22.72 -6.13 -1.37
CA TYR A 153 -22.84 -5.92 -2.82
C TYR A 153 -24.09 -6.59 -3.37
N LEU A 154 -24.70 -5.98 -4.38
CA LEU A 154 -25.81 -6.59 -5.10
C LEU A 154 -25.32 -7.88 -5.78
N LYS A 155 -26.07 -8.98 -5.67
CA LYS A 155 -25.64 -10.32 -6.15
C LYS A 155 -25.15 -10.36 -7.61
N LYS A 156 -25.69 -9.49 -8.47
CA LYS A 156 -25.37 -9.40 -9.90
C LYS A 156 -24.38 -8.27 -10.24
N SER A 157 -23.81 -7.57 -9.26
CA SER A 157 -22.81 -6.53 -9.53
C SER A 157 -21.45 -7.13 -9.83
N ARG A 158 -20.57 -6.33 -10.44
CA ARG A 158 -19.17 -6.67 -10.66
C ARG A 158 -18.43 -6.93 -9.35
N GLU A 159 -18.76 -6.20 -8.28
CA GLU A 159 -18.18 -6.37 -6.95
C GLU A 159 -18.56 -7.73 -6.35
N ALA A 160 -19.80 -8.19 -6.53
CA ALA A 160 -20.19 -9.52 -6.08
C ALA A 160 -19.47 -10.64 -6.87
N ALA A 161 -19.11 -10.40 -8.13
CA ALA A 161 -18.25 -11.30 -8.88
C ALA A 161 -16.82 -11.27 -8.37
N LEU A 162 -16.29 -10.08 -8.08
CA LEU A 162 -14.97 -9.89 -7.50
C LEU A 162 -14.83 -10.59 -6.13
N VAL A 163 -15.82 -10.43 -5.24
CA VAL A 163 -15.88 -11.16 -3.95
C VAL A 163 -15.73 -12.66 -4.16
N ARG A 164 -16.49 -13.24 -5.10
CA ARG A 164 -16.44 -14.70 -5.34
C ARG A 164 -15.06 -15.18 -5.80
N ARG A 165 -14.39 -14.39 -6.64
CA ARG A 165 -13.05 -14.72 -7.15
C ARG A 165 -11.97 -14.50 -6.08
N TYR A 166 -12.02 -13.36 -5.39
CA TYR A 166 -11.04 -13.03 -4.35
C TYR A 166 -11.13 -13.96 -3.14
N VAL A 167 -12.34 -14.31 -2.68
CA VAL A 167 -12.51 -15.35 -1.63
C VAL A 167 -11.99 -16.71 -2.10
N ARG A 168 -12.20 -17.07 -3.37
CA ARG A 168 -11.71 -18.34 -3.92
C ARG A 168 -10.18 -18.39 -3.97
N LEU A 169 -9.51 -17.28 -4.26
CA LEU A 169 -8.05 -17.17 -4.19
C LEU A 169 -7.57 -17.59 -2.79
N TYR A 170 -8.07 -16.92 -1.75
CA TYR A 170 -7.65 -17.21 -0.37
C TYR A 170 -8.07 -18.60 0.10
N GLN A 171 -9.26 -19.08 -0.30
CA GLN A 171 -9.70 -20.44 0.03
C GLN A 171 -8.77 -21.48 -0.59
N SER A 172 -8.46 -21.36 -1.88
CA SER A 172 -7.57 -22.29 -2.59
C SER A 172 -6.17 -22.27 -1.97
N PHE A 173 -5.68 -21.08 -1.64
CA PHE A 173 -4.41 -20.90 -0.95
C PHE A 173 -4.38 -21.56 0.43
N ALA A 174 -5.43 -21.39 1.23
CA ALA A 174 -5.53 -22.01 2.55
C ALA A 174 -5.64 -23.54 2.48
N GLU A 175 -6.30 -24.09 1.46
CA GLU A 175 -6.46 -25.53 1.27
C GLU A 175 -5.18 -26.20 0.74
N ASN A 176 -4.47 -25.55 -0.19
CA ASN A 176 -3.42 -26.19 -1.00
C ASN A 176 -2.03 -25.53 -0.89
N GLY A 177 -1.93 -24.36 -0.25
CA GLY A 177 -0.71 -23.53 -0.27
C GLY A 177 -0.44 -22.86 -1.62
N TYR A 178 -1.45 -22.80 -2.51
CA TYR A 178 -1.36 -22.26 -3.86
C TYR A 178 -2.74 -21.85 -4.38
N SER A 179 -2.79 -20.90 -5.31
CA SER A 179 -4.00 -20.48 -6.03
C SER A 179 -3.67 -20.29 -7.52
N ASP A 180 -4.54 -20.76 -8.41
CA ASP A 180 -4.38 -20.66 -9.87
C ASP A 180 -4.30 -19.20 -10.35
N GLU A 181 -4.79 -18.24 -9.54
CA GLU A 181 -4.62 -16.80 -9.80
C GLU A 181 -3.15 -16.35 -9.83
N PHE A 182 -2.21 -17.19 -9.39
CA PHE A 182 -0.76 -16.97 -9.47
C PHE A 182 -0.07 -17.82 -10.54
N ALA A 183 -0.81 -18.57 -11.38
CA ALA A 183 -0.21 -19.48 -12.36
C ALA A 183 0.66 -18.79 -13.41
N ASP A 184 0.25 -17.59 -13.83
CA ASP A 184 0.92 -16.80 -14.86
C ASP A 184 1.78 -15.67 -14.26
N ILE A 185 2.15 -15.77 -12.98
CA ILE A 185 2.98 -14.79 -12.27
C ILE A 185 4.31 -15.42 -11.95
N GLU A 186 5.39 -14.83 -12.44
CA GLU A 186 6.74 -15.29 -12.14
C GLU A 186 7.07 -15.13 -10.64
N GLU A 187 7.62 -16.18 -10.02
CA GLU A 187 8.05 -16.12 -8.61
C GLU A 187 9.19 -15.11 -8.45
N CYS A 188 9.09 -14.25 -7.43
CA CYS A 188 10.12 -13.27 -7.09
C CYS A 188 11.41 -13.98 -6.62
N ASN A 189 12.51 -13.78 -7.34
CA ASN A 189 13.80 -14.43 -7.11
C ASN A 189 14.97 -13.48 -7.44
N ASP A 190 16.20 -13.97 -7.36
CA ASP A 190 17.42 -13.19 -7.56
C ASP A 190 17.60 -12.64 -8.99
N LEU A 191 16.94 -13.24 -9.98
CA LEU A 191 17.00 -12.82 -11.38
C LEU A 191 16.07 -11.65 -11.69
N ASN A 192 14.93 -11.56 -11.00
CA ASN A 192 13.90 -10.58 -11.29
C ASN A 192 13.71 -9.51 -10.20
N PHE A 193 14.22 -9.71 -8.98
CA PHE A 193 14.22 -8.68 -7.94
C PHE A 193 15.07 -7.47 -8.36
N PRO A 194 14.62 -6.22 -8.15
CA PRO A 194 13.40 -5.80 -7.45
C PRO A 194 12.14 -5.65 -8.34
N ASN A 195 12.19 -6.05 -9.61
CA ASN A 195 11.09 -5.97 -10.58
C ASN A 195 10.13 -7.18 -10.50
N CYS A 196 9.85 -7.68 -9.30
CA CYS A 196 9.05 -8.89 -9.13
C CYS A 196 7.62 -8.71 -9.66
N GLU A 197 7.09 -9.73 -10.31
CA GLU A 197 5.70 -9.71 -10.77
C GLU A 197 4.73 -9.89 -9.58
N TYR A 198 3.55 -9.30 -9.72
CA TYR A 198 2.49 -9.36 -8.74
C TYR A 198 1.11 -9.45 -9.39
N LEU A 199 0.17 -10.00 -8.64
CA LEU A 199 -1.24 -10.00 -8.98
C LEU A 199 -1.81 -8.61 -8.70
N SER A 200 -2.04 -7.84 -9.76
CA SER A 200 -2.72 -6.55 -9.70
C SER A 200 -4.22 -6.76 -9.79
N ILE A 201 -4.95 -6.32 -8.76
CA ILE A 201 -6.40 -6.40 -8.72
C ILE A 201 -6.96 -5.00 -8.93
N VAL A 202 -7.39 -4.67 -10.16
CA VAL A 202 -7.77 -3.32 -10.59
C VAL A 202 -9.22 -3.23 -11.03
N LYS A 203 -9.77 -2.01 -11.02
CA LYS A 203 -11.14 -1.77 -11.49
C LYS A 203 -11.22 -1.67 -13.02
N ASP A 204 -11.13 -2.83 -13.67
CA ASP A 204 -11.20 -2.98 -15.13
C ASP A 204 -12.22 -4.07 -15.56
N GLU A 205 -12.34 -4.33 -16.86
CA GLU A 205 -13.12 -5.44 -17.42
C GLU A 205 -12.61 -6.80 -16.93
N GLU A 206 -11.29 -6.99 -16.96
CA GLU A 206 -10.59 -8.12 -16.35
C GLU A 206 -9.86 -7.62 -15.09
N PRO A 207 -10.40 -7.88 -13.89
CA PRO A 207 -9.87 -7.26 -12.67
C PRO A 207 -8.55 -7.88 -12.20
N PHE A 208 -8.21 -9.11 -12.56
CA PHE A 208 -7.00 -9.79 -12.11
C PHE A 208 -5.99 -9.75 -13.25
N GLN A 209 -4.89 -9.02 -13.06
CA GLN A 209 -3.87 -8.76 -14.07
C GLN A 209 -2.48 -9.01 -13.50
N THR A 210 -1.52 -9.37 -14.34
CA THR A 210 -0.10 -9.40 -13.94
C THR A 210 0.52 -8.02 -14.15
N SER A 211 1.30 -7.55 -13.18
CA SER A 211 2.07 -6.30 -13.28
C SER A 211 3.39 -6.42 -12.53
N ASN A 212 4.34 -5.54 -12.83
CA ASN A 212 5.64 -5.40 -12.17
C ASN A 212 6.03 -3.93 -11.93
N SER A 213 5.04 -3.02 -11.93
CA SER A 213 5.26 -1.57 -11.87
C SER A 213 5.57 -1.05 -10.46
N TRP A 214 6.64 -1.54 -9.84
CA TRP A 214 7.13 -1.03 -8.56
C TRP A 214 7.84 0.31 -8.72
N ASN A 215 7.71 1.22 -7.76
CA ASN A 215 8.55 2.40 -7.71
C ASN A 215 9.90 2.06 -7.07
N ILE A 216 10.81 1.51 -7.87
CA ILE A 216 12.11 1.03 -7.42
C ILE A 216 13.02 2.19 -6.96
N GLU A 217 12.88 3.37 -7.57
CA GLU A 217 13.64 4.56 -7.18
C GLU A 217 13.35 4.96 -5.73
N ARG A 218 12.07 4.91 -5.34
CA ARG A 218 11.67 5.15 -3.94
C ARG A 218 12.16 4.06 -2.99
N MET A 219 12.14 2.79 -3.42
CA MET A 219 12.67 1.71 -2.58
C MET A 219 14.18 1.87 -2.35
N ALA A 220 14.92 2.26 -3.39
CA ALA A 220 16.35 2.57 -3.29
C ALA A 220 16.64 3.79 -2.39
N LEU A 221 15.78 4.82 -2.42
CA LEU A 221 15.86 5.94 -1.47
C LEU A 221 15.70 5.46 -0.02
N TRP A 222 14.70 4.60 0.24
CA TRP A 222 14.49 4.05 1.58
C TRP A 222 15.64 3.13 2.03
N ASP A 223 16.17 2.27 1.17
CA ASP A 223 17.38 1.50 1.45
C ASP A 223 18.53 2.44 1.83
N HIS A 224 18.78 3.49 1.04
CA HIS A 224 19.83 4.45 1.32
C HIS A 224 19.66 5.15 2.68
N ILE A 225 18.44 5.54 3.03
CA ILE A 225 18.14 6.14 4.33
C ILE A 225 18.49 5.15 5.44
N TYR A 226 17.99 3.92 5.39
CA TYR A 226 18.18 2.94 6.47
C TYR A 226 19.58 2.33 6.53
N ASP A 227 20.34 2.30 5.43
CA ASP A 227 21.72 1.81 5.40
C ASP A 227 22.75 2.88 5.79
N SER A 228 22.37 4.16 5.67
CA SER A 228 23.20 5.30 6.10
C SER A 228 22.99 5.66 7.57
N CYS A 229 22.05 4.96 8.22
CA CYS A 229 21.87 4.90 9.66
C CYS A 229 22.42 3.58 10.20
#